data_AF-A0A0J7JGP0-F1
#
_entry.id   AF-A0A0J7JGP0-F1
#
_cell.length_a   1.000
_cell.length_b   1.000
_cell.length_c   1.000
_cell.angle_alpha   90.00
_cell.angle_beta   90.00
_cell.angle_gamma   90.00
#
_symmetry.space_group_name_H-M   'P 1'
#
loop_
_entity.id
_entity.type
_entity.pdbx_description
1 polymer ?
#
loop_
_entity_poly.entity_id
_entity_poly.type
_entity_poly.pdbx_seq_one_letter_code
_entity_poly.pdbx_strand_id
1 'polypeptide(L)'
;MRTNIVIDDQLMAEALKASGYETKQSLLALEQYEMFGNDMAAKCADNYRALRKRGITIRKTADVIIATFCIEKELPLLFLDRAFIPFVDSLGLEPALREA
;
A
#
# COMPACT_ATOMS: atom_id res chain seq x y z
N MET A 1 20.07 1.39 -9.43
CA MET A 1 18.69 1.88 -9.33
C MET A 1 18.11 1.25 -8.07
N ARG A 2 17.80 2.02 -7.02
CA ARG A 2 17.12 1.48 -5.83
C ARG A 2 15.63 1.47 -6.14
N THR A 3 15.03 0.29 -6.21
CA THR A 3 13.58 0.16 -6.29
C THR A 3 13.05 0.23 -4.87
N ASN A 4 12.48 1.37 -4.49
CA ASN A 4 11.85 1.51 -3.18
C ASN A 4 10.51 0.80 -3.24
N ILE A 5 10.40 -0.31 -2.52
CA ILE A 5 9.18 -1.11 -2.40
C ILE A 5 8.56 -0.77 -1.07
N VAL A 6 7.31 -0.30 -1.12
CA VAL A 6 6.54 -0.10 0.11
C VAL A 6 5.98 -1.46 0.51
N ILE A 7 6.29 -1.88 1.74
CA ILE A 7 5.64 -2.98 2.41
C ILE A 7 4.71 -2.34 3.43
N ASP A 8 3.42 -2.63 3.32
CA ASP A 8 2.36 -2.08 4.18
C ASP A 8 2.79 -1.98 5.65
N ASP A 9 2.71 -0.79 6.25
CA ASP A 9 3.05 -0.56 7.66
C ASP A 9 2.19 -1.40 8.61
N GLN A 10 0.94 -1.68 8.23
CA GLN A 10 0.03 -2.51 9.01
C GLN A 10 0.40 -4.00 8.88
N LEU A 11 0.68 -4.49 7.67
CA LEU A 11 1.26 -5.82 7.44
C LEU A 11 2.62 -5.96 8.14
N MET A 12 3.46 -4.93 8.14
CA MET A 12 4.75 -4.90 8.83
C MET A 12 4.53 -5.01 10.34
N ALA A 13 3.57 -4.27 10.91
CA ALA A 13 3.21 -4.36 12.32
C ALA A 13 2.61 -5.73 12.70
N GLU A 14 1.79 -6.32 11.84
CA GLU A 14 1.24 -7.67 12.03
C GLU A 14 2.34 -8.74 11.88
N ALA A 15 3.22 -8.61 10.88
CA ALA A 15 4.38 -9.48 10.68
C ALA A 15 5.37 -9.37 11.85
N LEU A 16 5.60 -8.16 12.38
CA LEU A 16 6.42 -7.94 13.58
C LEU A 16 5.81 -8.56 14.84
N LYS A 17 4.48 -8.61 14.94
CA LYS A 17 3.79 -9.31 16.04
C LYS A 17 3.85 -10.83 15.90
N ALA A 18 3.83 -11.33 14.67
CA ALA A 18 3.79 -12.77 14.37
C ALA A 18 5.17 -13.42 14.22
N SER A 19 6.25 -12.63 14.14
CA SER A 19 7.59 -13.14 13.79
C SER A 19 8.60 -13.16 14.93
N GLY A 20 9.59 -14.05 14.80
CA GLY A 20 10.71 -14.16 15.73
C GLY A 20 11.68 -12.98 15.64
N TYR A 21 12.62 -12.91 16.59
CA TYR A 21 13.55 -11.78 16.75
C TYR A 21 14.34 -11.45 15.46
N GLU A 22 14.79 -12.46 14.71
CA GLU A 22 15.58 -12.26 13.49
C GLU A 22 14.78 -11.64 12.34
N THR A 23 13.51 -12.03 12.18
CA THR A 23 12.61 -11.44 11.19
C THR A 23 12.33 -9.99 11.53
N LYS A 24 12.14 -9.68 12.81
CA LYS A 24 11.95 -8.31 13.29
C LYS A 24 13.14 -7.40 12.97
N GLN A 25 14.38 -7.88 13.13
CA GLN A 25 15.58 -7.11 12.76
C GLN A 25 15.66 -6.87 11.25
N SER A 26 15.32 -7.88 10.44
CA SER A 26 15.34 -7.76 8.98
C SER A 26 14.29 -6.77 8.47
N LEU A 27 13.10 -6.74 9.08
CA LEU A 27 12.05 -5.77 8.75
C LEU A 27 12.46 -4.35 9.16
N LEU A 28 13.06 -4.17 10.34
CA LEU A 28 13.53 -2.84 10.78
C LEU A 28 14.64 -2.25 9.92
N ALA A 29 15.36 -3.08 9.14
CA ALA A 29 16.37 -2.64 8.20
C ALA A 29 15.78 -2.05 6.90
N LEU A 30 14.47 -2.22 6.66
CA LEU A 30 13.79 -1.60 5.52
C LEU A 30 13.53 -0.12 5.79
N GLU A 31 13.44 0.64 4.70
CA GLU A 31 13.07 2.06 4.77
C GLU A 31 11.62 2.19 5.28
N GLN A 32 11.42 2.96 6.34
CA GLN A 32 10.11 3.18 6.95
C GLN A 32 9.54 4.51 6.46
N TYR A 33 8.26 4.49 6.06
CA TYR A 33 7.55 5.66 5.57
C TYR A 33 6.40 6.02 6.50
N GLU A 34 6.18 7.31 6.73
CA GLU A 34 4.96 7.76 7.39
C GLU A 34 3.85 7.91 6.35
N MET A 35 2.88 6.99 6.35
CA MET A 35 1.85 6.95 5.29
C MET A 35 0.69 7.92 5.47
N PHE A 36 0.42 8.39 6.69
CA PHE A 36 -0.81 9.14 6.99
C PHE A 36 -0.51 10.54 7.56
N GLY A 37 -0.42 11.52 6.67
CA GLY A 37 -0.38 12.95 6.99
C GLY A 37 -1.70 13.66 6.65
N ASN A 38 -1.85 14.93 7.07
CA ASN A 38 -3.09 15.71 6.91
C ASN A 38 -3.62 15.74 5.46
N ASP A 39 -2.72 15.86 4.47
CA ASP A 39 -3.12 15.95 3.06
C ASP A 39 -3.52 14.59 2.46
N MET A 40 -3.15 13.49 3.11
CA MET A 40 -3.42 12.14 2.60
C MET A 40 -4.89 11.73 2.82
N ALA A 41 -5.53 12.22 3.89
CA ALA A 41 -6.91 11.86 4.21
C ALA A 41 -7.90 12.24 3.09
N ALA A 42 -7.74 13.42 2.49
CA ALA A 42 -8.57 13.88 1.38
C ALA A 42 -8.37 13.00 0.13
N LYS A 43 -7.11 12.72 -0.22
CA LYS A 43 -6.73 11.90 -1.37
C LYS A 43 -7.26 10.47 -1.24
N CYS A 44 -7.16 9.87 -0.06
CA CYS A 44 -7.73 8.55 0.23
C CYS A 44 -9.25 8.55 0.01
N ALA A 45 -9.95 9.58 0.50
CA ALA A 45 -11.40 9.70 0.32
C ALA A 45 -11.78 9.82 -1.16
N ASP A 46 -11.00 10.56 -1.94
CA ASP A 46 -11.26 10.76 -3.37
C ASP A 46 -11.00 9.50 -4.18
N ASN A 47 -9.89 8.78 -3.92
CA ASN A 47 -9.62 7.47 -4.52
C ASN A 47 -10.70 6.44 -4.19
N TYR A 48 -11.13 6.38 -2.93
CA TYR A 48 -12.23 5.51 -2.53
C TYR A 48 -13.54 5.85 -3.27
N ARG A 49 -13.88 7.14 -3.37
CA ARG A 49 -15.07 7.58 -4.11
C ARG A 49 -14.96 7.27 -5.61
N ALA A 50 -13.78 7.41 -6.20
CA ALA A 50 -13.54 7.10 -7.60
C ALA A 50 -13.82 5.61 -7.92
N LEU A 51 -13.34 4.70 -7.06
CA LEU A 51 -13.64 3.27 -7.19
C LEU A 51 -15.13 2.98 -6.93
N ARG A 52 -15.73 3.62 -5.92
CA ARG A 52 -17.14 3.42 -5.59
C ARG A 52 -18.08 3.87 -6.70
N LYS A 53 -17.76 4.95 -7.41
CA LYS A 53 -18.50 5.41 -8.61
C LYS A 53 -18.49 4.36 -9.73
N ARG A 54 -17.50 3.46 -9.74
CA ARG A 54 -17.36 2.35 -10.69
C ARG A 54 -17.95 1.04 -10.16
N GLY A 55 -18.68 1.08 -9.04
CA GLY A 55 -19.29 -0.10 -8.41
C GLY A 55 -18.32 -0.93 -7.56
N ILE A 56 -17.09 -0.47 -7.35
CA ILE A 56 -16.06 -1.19 -6.59
C ILE A 56 -15.98 -0.61 -5.18
N THR A 57 -16.18 -1.45 -4.17
CA THR A 57 -16.06 -1.03 -2.76
C THR A 57 -14.87 -1.71 -2.10
N ILE A 58 -13.89 -0.92 -1.70
CA ILE A 58 -12.74 -1.39 -0.93
C ILE A 58 -13.15 -1.50 0.54
N ARG A 59 -12.95 -2.68 1.14
CA ARG A 59 -13.50 -2.99 2.47
C ARG A 59 -12.64 -2.50 3.61
N LYS A 60 -11.32 -2.44 3.43
CA LYS A 60 -10.37 -2.04 4.46
C LYS A 60 -9.88 -0.63 4.16
N THR A 61 -9.97 0.25 5.16
CA THR A 61 -9.43 1.62 5.06
C THR A 61 -7.92 1.61 4.84
N ALA A 62 -7.22 0.64 5.43
CA ALA A 62 -5.77 0.49 5.27
C ALA A 62 -5.36 0.31 3.80
N ASP A 63 -6.04 -0.58 3.06
CA ASP A 63 -5.77 -0.79 1.63
C ASP A 63 -5.89 0.51 0.82
N VAL A 64 -6.88 1.35 1.14
CA VAL A 64 -7.06 2.67 0.50
C VAL A 64 -5.89 3.59 0.83
N ILE A 65 -5.45 3.63 2.10
CA ILE A 65 -4.33 4.46 2.55
C ILE A 65 -3.04 4.04 1.87
N ILE A 66 -2.70 2.76 1.89
CA ILE A 66 -1.47 2.20 1.32
C ILE A 66 -1.44 2.45 -0.19
N ALA A 67 -2.52 2.13 -0.90
CA ALA A 67 -2.59 2.33 -2.34
C ALA A 67 -2.48 3.81 -2.71
N THR A 68 -3.17 4.68 -1.99
CA THR A 68 -3.09 6.13 -2.23
C THR A 68 -1.69 6.65 -1.96
N PHE A 69 -1.05 6.26 -0.86
CA PHE A 69 0.33 6.66 -0.57
C PHE A 69 1.28 6.26 -1.69
N CYS A 70 1.18 5.01 -2.17
CA CYS A 70 2.03 4.51 -3.25
C CYS A 70 1.81 5.26 -4.56
N ILE A 71 0.54 5.54 -4.93
CA ILE A 71 0.20 6.34 -6.12
C ILE A 71 0.80 7.76 -6.00
N GLU A 72 0.60 8.42 -4.86
CA GLU A 72 1.05 9.81 -4.64
C GLU A 72 2.57 9.97 -4.54
N LYS A 73 3.28 8.89 -4.23
CA LYS A 73 4.74 8.88 -4.13
C LYS A 73 5.41 8.20 -5.33
N GLU A 74 4.63 7.74 -6.30
CA GLU A 74 5.13 6.98 -7.46
C GLU A 74 5.98 5.78 -7.02
N LEU A 75 5.53 5.10 -5.95
CA LEU A 75 6.21 3.94 -5.38
C LEU A 75 5.47 2.66 -5.80
N PRO A 76 6.19 1.65 -6.31
CA PRO A 76 5.57 0.36 -6.59
C PRO A 76 5.19 -0.35 -5.28
N LEU A 77 4.02 -0.98 -5.28
CA LEU A 77 3.51 -1.75 -4.16
C LEU A 77 3.74 -3.25 -4.39
N LEU A 78 4.37 -3.92 -3.42
CA LEU A 78 4.41 -5.38 -3.38
C LEU A 78 3.17 -5.88 -2.63
N PHE A 79 2.27 -6.56 -3.33
CA PHE A 79 1.05 -7.09 -2.75
C PHE A 79 0.70 -8.48 -3.30
N LEU A 80 0.00 -9.27 -2.46
CA LEU A 80 -0.66 -10.52 -2.86
C LEU A 80 -2.19 -10.43 -2.75
N ASP A 81 -2.71 -9.45 -2.00
CA ASP A 81 -4.15 -9.25 -1.82
C ASP A 81 -4.74 -8.62 -3.09
N ARG A 82 -5.77 -9.28 -3.64
CA ARG A 82 -6.50 -8.80 -4.83
C ARG A 82 -7.24 -7.48 -4.59
N ALA A 83 -7.36 -7.03 -3.33
CA ALA A 83 -7.91 -5.71 -2.99
C ALA A 83 -7.19 -4.54 -3.65
N PHE A 84 -5.92 -4.71 -4.05
CA PHE A 84 -5.13 -3.68 -4.73
C PHE A 84 -5.31 -3.64 -6.24
N ILE A 85 -5.84 -4.70 -6.86
CA ILE A 85 -6.04 -4.79 -8.31
C ILE A 85 -6.89 -3.61 -8.86
N PRO A 86 -8.01 -3.22 -8.22
CA PRO A 86 -8.78 -2.06 -8.68
C PRO A 86 -7.98 -0.75 -8.74
N PHE A 87 -6.99 -0.57 -7.87
CA PHE A 87 -6.12 0.61 -7.89
C PHE A 87 -5.13 0.56 -9.05
N VAL A 88 -4.60 -0.64 -9.37
CA VAL A 88 -3.75 -0.85 -10.56
C VAL A 88 -4.53 -0.55 -11.83
N ASP A 89 -5.69 -1.19 -11.99
CA ASP A 89 -6.49 -1.12 -13.22
C ASP A 89 -7.07 0.27 -13.52
N SER A 90 -7.13 1.15 -12.51
CA SER A 90 -8.03 2.31 -12.56
C SER A 90 -7.48 3.60 -12.00
N LEU A 91 -6.51 3.53 -11.09
CA LEU A 91 -5.98 4.68 -10.36
C LEU A 91 -4.45 4.83 -10.49
N GLY A 92 -3.79 3.97 -11.27
CA GLY A 92 -2.38 4.11 -11.59
C GLY A 92 -1.42 3.57 -10.53
N LEU A 93 -1.88 2.66 -9.65
CA LEU A 93 -0.97 1.97 -8.75
C LEU A 93 -0.04 1.03 -9.54
N GLU A 94 1.27 1.12 -9.31
CA GLU A 94 2.24 0.21 -9.95
C GLU A 94 2.48 -1.04 -9.09
N PRO A 95 2.32 -2.26 -9.62
CA PRO A 95 2.74 -3.47 -8.92
C PRO A 95 4.27 -3.62 -8.97
N ALA A 96 4.88 -3.98 -7.83
CA ALA A 96 6.33 -4.19 -7.75
C ALA A 96 6.79 -5.45 -8.48
N LEU A 97 5.96 -6.49 -8.52
CA LEU A 97 6.18 -7.67 -9.34
C LEU A 97 5.51 -7.45 -10.69
N ARG A 98 6.30 -7.45 -11.76
CA ARG A 98 5.77 -7.56 -13.12
C ARG A 98 5.47 -9.03 -13.38
N GLU A 99 4.23 -9.37 -13.73
CA GLU A 99 3.95 -10.67 -14.34
C GLU A 99 4.77 -10.73 -15.65
N ALA A 100 5.53 -11.81 -15.81
CA ALA A 100 6.42 -12.05 -16.95
C ALA A 100 5.65 -12.45 -18.20
#